data_AF-A0A942YC31-F1
#
_entry.id   AF-A0A942YC31-F1
#
_cell.length_a   1.000
_cell.length_b   1.000
_cell.length_c   1.000
_cell.angle_alpha   90.00
_cell.angle_beta   90.00
_cell.angle_gamma   90.00
#
_symmetry.space_group_name_H-M   'P 1'
#
loop_
_entity.id
_entity.type
_entity.pdbx_description
1 polymer ?
#
loop_
_entity_poly.entity_id
_entity_poly.type
_entity_poly.pdbx_seq_one_letter_code
_entity_poly.pdbx_strand_id
1 'polypeptide(L)' 'MCIQIKLKDIIEEMEIQFEESRSLLKIKTGEFVLITSEELRAAKDEKPFDIALIRYGNYG' A
#
# COMPACT_ATOMS: atom_id res chain seq x y z
N MET A 1 -24.26 6.22 12.33
CA MET A 1 -24.34 5.95 10.87
C MET A 1 -23.45 4.75 10.59
N CYS A 2 -24.00 3.65 10.10
CA CYS A 2 -23.24 2.43 9.82
C CYS A 2 -23.07 2.32 8.30
N ILE A 3 -21.87 2.60 7.80
CA ILE A 3 -21.58 2.47 6.37
C ILE A 3 -21.34 0.98 6.10
N GLN A 4 -22.19 0.37 5.27
CA GLN A 4 -21.97 -1.00 4.79
C GLN A 4 -21.00 -0.94 3.62
N ILE A 5 -19.78 -1.45 3.85
CA ILE A 5 -18.74 -1.48 2.84
C ILE A 5 -18.68 -2.90 2.28
N LYS A 6 -18.76 -3.04 0.95
CA LYS A 6 -18.55 -4.31 0.28
C LYS A 6 -17.05 -4.57 0.20
N LEU A 7 -16.53 -5.33 1.16
CA LEU A 7 -15.12 -5.71 1.20
C LEU A 7 -14.65 -6.39 -0.09
N LYS A 8 -15.55 -7.10 -0.79
CA LYS A 8 -15.28 -7.72 -2.08
C LYS A 8 -14.80 -6.72 -3.13
N ASP A 9 -15.52 -5.61 -3.29
CA ASP A 9 -15.20 -4.58 -4.29
C ASP A 9 -13.84 -3.94 -4.00
N ILE A 10 -13.48 -3.77 -2.72
CA ILE A 10 -12.16 -3.26 -2.31
C ILE A 10 -11.05 -4.27 -2.63
N ILE A 11 -11.29 -5.55 -2.40
CA ILE A 11 -10.31 -6.61 -2.65
C ILE A 11 -10.05 -6.77 -4.15
N GLU A 12 -11.08 -6.74 -4.99
CA GLU A 12 -10.94 -6.80 -6.47
C GLU A 12 -10.11 -5.64 -7.01
N GLU A 13 -10.32 -4.42 -6.51
CA GLU A 13 -9.50 -3.25 -6.89
C GLU A 13 -8.06 -3.35 -6.35
N MET A 14 -7.85 -4.02 -5.21
CA MET A 14 -6.52 -4.30 -4.64
C MET A 14 -5.76 -5.41 -5.38
N GLU A 15 -6.45 -6.25 -6.16
CA GLU A 15 -5.85 -7.38 -6.91
C GLU A 15 -5.08 -6.92 -8.16
N ILE A 16 -5.15 -5.64 -8.53
CA ILE A 16 -4.22 -5.02 -9.50
C ILE A 16 -2.85 -4.83 -8.81
N GLN A 17 -2.22 -5.95 -8.47
CA GLN A 17 -0.87 -5.98 -7.90
C GLN A 17 0.14 -6.01 -9.04
N PHE A 18 0.84 -4.90 -9.22
CA PHE A 18 2.02 -4.87 -10.07
C PHE A 18 3.14 -5.67 -9.40
N GLU A 19 3.93 -6.42 -10.16
CA GLU A 19 4.98 -7.32 -9.64
C GLU A 19 5.96 -6.63 -8.65
N GLU A 20 6.08 -5.32 -8.77
CA GLU A 20 7.00 -4.47 -8.02
C GLU A 20 6.39 -3.79 -6.77
N SER A 21 5.08 -3.93 -6.54
CA SER A 21 4.41 -3.28 -5.40
C SER A 21 3.21 -4.05 -4.86
N ARG A 22 3.01 -3.96 -3.53
CA ARG A 22 1.92 -4.61 -2.79
C ARG A 22 1.02 -3.56 -2.18
N SER A 23 -0.25 -3.64 -2.52
CA SER A 23 -1.32 -2.85 -1.93
C SER A 23 -1.87 -3.55 -0.68
N LEU A 24 -1.87 -2.87 0.46
CA LEU A 24 -2.29 -3.42 1.76
C LEU A 24 -3.29 -2.49 2.45
N LEU A 25 -4.31 -3.08 3.08
CA LEU A 25 -5.31 -2.36 3.87
C LEU A 25 -5.06 -2.59 5.37
N LYS A 26 -4.89 -1.50 6.13
CA LYS A 26 -4.88 -1.56 7.60
C LYS A 26 -6.30 -1.71 8.12
N ILE A 27 -6.69 -2.93 8.47
CA ILE A 27 -8.06 -3.25 8.93
C ILE A 27 -8.52 -2.39 10.12
N LYS A 28 -7.60 -2.03 11.03
CA LYS A 28 -7.94 -1.24 12.24
C LYS A 28 -8.23 0.24 11.95
N THR A 29 -7.62 0.81 10.92
CA THR A 29 -7.70 2.25 10.62
C THR A 29 -8.40 2.57 9.30
N GLY A 30 -8.53 1.58 8.41
CA GLY A 30 -8.99 1.77 7.05
C GLY A 30 -7.96 2.43 6.13
N GLU A 31 -6.73 2.66 6.59
CA GLU A 31 -5.68 3.26 5.78
C GLU A 31 -5.14 2.29 4.74
N PHE A 32 -4.92 2.80 3.53
CA PHE A 32 -4.25 2.08 2.46
C PHE A 32 -2.74 2.33 2.50
N VAL A 33 -1.97 1.27 2.28
CA VAL A 33 -0.50 1.34 2.22
C VAL A 33 -0.03 0.59 0.99
N LEU A 34 0.66 1.29 0.11
CA LEU A 34 1.45 0.68 -0.95
C LEU A 34 2.86 0.40 -0.41
N ILE A 35 3.38 -0.79 -0.67
CA ILE A 35 4.74 -1.20 -0.32
C ILE A 35 5.42 -1.72 -1.58
N THR A 36 6.52 -1.11 -1.97
CA THR A 36 7.34 -1.52 -3.11
C THR A 36 8.32 -2.64 -2.73
N SER A 37 8.80 -3.38 -3.74
CA SER A 37 9.87 -4.36 -3.57
C SER A 37 11.17 -3.72 -3.06
N GLU A 38 11.42 -2.45 -3.36
CA GLU A 38 12.58 -1.71 -2.85
C GLU A 38 12.46 -1.43 -1.36
N GLU A 39 11.28 -1.00 -0.89
CA GLU A 39 11.00 -0.82 0.54
C GLU A 39 11.17 -2.14 1.31
N LEU A 40 10.70 -3.26 0.75
CA LEU A 40 10.90 -4.58 1.36
C LEU A 40 12.38 -4.97 1.42
N ARG A 41 13.17 -4.67 0.38
CA ARG A 41 14.60 -4.94 0.34
C ARG A 41 15.36 -4.09 1.35
N ALA A 42 15.04 -2.80 1.45
CA ALA A 42 15.68 -1.90 2.41
C ALA A 42 15.37 -2.31 3.85
N ALA A 43 14.13 -2.72 4.14
CA ALA A 43 13.76 -3.27 5.44
C ALA A 43 14.54 -4.55 5.79
N LYS A 44 14.75 -5.45 4.80
CA LYS A 44 15.54 -6.66 4.97
C LYS A 44 17.02 -6.37 5.26
N ASP A 45 17.58 -5.37 4.61
CA ASP A 45 18.99 -4.97 4.74
C ASP A 45 19.22 -4.01 5.92
N GLU A 46 18.20 -3.72 6.75
CA GLU A 46 18.22 -2.72 7.83
C GLU A 46 18.71 -1.32 7.37
N LYS A 47 18.48 -1.00 6.10
CA LYS A 47 18.90 0.27 5.53
C LYS A 47 17.88 1.35 5.88
N PRO A 48 18.34 2.57 6.25
CA PRO A 48 17.47 3.73 6.29
C PRO A 48 16.82 3.90 4.91
N PHE A 49 15.49 3.89 4.87
CA PHE A 49 14.73 4.11 3.65
C PHE A 49 13.80 5.29 3.88
N ASP A 50 13.95 6.34 3.07
CA ASP A 50 13.11 7.52 3.19
C ASP A 50 11.79 7.31 2.44
N ILE A 51 10.75 6.99 3.22
CA ILE A 51 9.40 6.64 2.76
C ILE A 51 8.69 7.88 2.16
N ALA A 52 9.18 9.10 2.42
CA ALA A 52 8.49 10.34 2.06
C ALA A 52 8.53 10.69 0.55
N LEU A 53 9.57 10.25 -0.18
CA LEU A 53 9.78 10.67 -1.58
C LEU A 53 8.86 9.96 -2.60
N ILE A 54 8.32 8.78 -2.26
CA ILE A 54 7.48 7.99 -3.18
C ILE A 54 5.98 8.29 -3.00
N ARG A 55 5.55 8.75 -1.81
CA ARG A 55 4.12 8.92 -1.49
C ARG A 55 3.47 10.18 -2.06
N TYR A 56 4.26 11.16 -2.49
CA TYR A 56 3.78 12.46 -3.02
C TYR A 56 4.20 12.73 -4.48
N GLY A 57 4.89 11.80 -5.13
CA GLY A 57 5.50 12.00 -6.45
C GLY A 57 4.88 11.16 -7.56
N ASN A 58 3.58 11.29 -7.85
CA ASN A 58 3.00 11.18 -9.20
C ASN A 58 1.46 11.24 -9.15
N TYR A 59 0.94 12.47 -9.04
CA TYR A 59 -0.32 12.83 -9.66
C TYR A 59 0.00 13.95 -10.66
N GLY A 60 0.57 13.56 -11.81
CA GLY A 60 0.89 14.43 -12.94
C GLY A 60 0.34 13.82 -14.21
#